data_AF-A0A7G8EK91-F1
#
_entry.id   AF-A0A7G8EK91-F1
#
_cell.length_a   1.000
_cell.length_b   1.000
_cell.length_c   1.000
_cell.angle_alpha   90.00
_cell.angle_beta   90.00
_cell.angle_gamma   90.00
#
_symmetry.space_group_name_H-M   'P 1'
#
loop_
_entity.id
_entity.type
_entity.pdbx_description
1 polymer ?
#
loop_
_entity_poly.entity_id
_entity_poly.type
_entity_poly.pdbx_seq_one_letter_code
_entity_poly.pdbx_strand_id
1 'polypeptide(L)'
;MTDSAIDPTRPSAAEPVFQGVYGPFTITAEDRREVLGYRLSLLLVALAQIALLAQWRWLGDGWLWPWLLPMAAGLGLALRWIHIYLRPLHQALRAFWLLGCGGFLALAIQAGPVAMATALQADGRWIWAVGPFFAALAGIGFKEFFCFQRPEAIGVTLLLPLALLGQLSGLLSPTASGSLLAVEAALLLVLCLRKFPMPAAADVGDKSVFAALQDRRQGAGA
;
A
#
# COMPACT_ATOMS: atom_id res chain seq x y z
N MET A 1 -20.55 -53.39 -6.77
CA MET A 1 -19.33 -52.56 -6.94
C MET A 1 -19.73 -51.36 -7.78
N THR A 2 -20.39 -50.41 -7.13
CA THR A 2 -20.85 -49.16 -7.72
C THR A 2 -19.91 -48.09 -7.21
N ASP A 3 -19.17 -47.41 -8.09
CA ASP A 3 -18.48 -46.20 -7.69
C ASP A 3 -18.72 -45.08 -8.71
N SER A 4 -19.59 -44.18 -8.25
CA SER A 4 -19.85 -42.79 -8.62
C SER A 4 -19.32 -42.29 -9.96
N ALA A 5 -20.23 -42.22 -10.92
CA ALA A 5 -20.21 -41.15 -11.91
C ALA A 5 -20.24 -39.79 -11.19
N ILE A 6 -19.33 -38.90 -11.57
CA ILE A 6 -19.33 -37.50 -11.18
C ILE A 6 -20.63 -36.89 -11.70
N ASP A 7 -21.53 -36.53 -10.78
CA ASP A 7 -22.77 -35.82 -11.09
C ASP A 7 -22.45 -34.33 -11.35
N PRO A 8 -22.65 -33.83 -12.59
CA PRO A 8 -22.40 -32.43 -12.94
C PRO A 8 -23.45 -31.46 -12.36
N THR A 9 -24.46 -31.96 -11.63
CA THR A 9 -25.57 -31.15 -11.09
C THR A 9 -25.43 -30.78 -9.61
N ARG A 10 -24.31 -31.10 -8.94
CA ARG A 10 -24.05 -30.49 -7.63
C ARG A 10 -23.87 -28.98 -7.80
N PRO A 11 -24.68 -28.14 -7.13
CA PRO A 11 -24.40 -26.71 -7.12
C PRO A 11 -23.00 -26.51 -6.56
N SER A 12 -22.11 -25.89 -7.35
CA SER A 12 -20.88 -25.32 -6.80
C SER A 12 -21.31 -24.46 -5.62
N ALA A 13 -20.74 -24.67 -4.42
CA ALA A 13 -21.11 -23.96 -3.21
C ALA A 13 -21.48 -22.50 -3.54
N ALA A 14 -22.76 -22.16 -3.41
CA ALA A 14 -23.30 -20.89 -3.86
C ALA A 14 -22.42 -19.76 -3.31
N GLU A 15 -22.01 -18.83 -4.17
CA GLU A 15 -21.10 -17.76 -3.75
C GLU A 15 -21.68 -17.05 -2.52
N PRO A 16 -20.87 -16.80 -1.47
CA PRO A 16 -21.38 -16.15 -0.27
C PRO A 16 -21.94 -14.78 -0.63
N VAL A 17 -23.20 -14.55 -0.24
CA VAL A 17 -23.91 -13.28 -0.41
C VAL A 17 -23.68 -12.43 0.83
N PHE A 18 -23.17 -11.22 0.63
CA PHE A 18 -22.94 -10.23 1.67
C PHE A 18 -24.06 -9.20 1.63
N GLN A 19 -24.47 -8.69 2.80
CA GLN A 19 -25.38 -7.54 2.84
C GLN A 19 -24.64 -6.22 2.87
N GLY A 20 -24.87 -5.41 1.83
CA GLY A 20 -24.39 -4.04 1.73
C GLY A 20 -25.45 -3.02 2.11
N VAL A 21 -25.03 -1.75 2.23
CA VAL A 21 -25.87 -0.60 2.59
C VAL A 21 -27.00 -0.38 1.57
N TYR A 22 -26.74 -0.60 0.29
CA TYR A 22 -27.70 -0.41 -0.80
C TYR A 22 -28.23 -1.73 -1.38
N GLY A 23 -27.97 -2.86 -0.72
CA GLY A 23 -28.45 -4.18 -1.12
C GLY A 23 -27.37 -5.27 -1.11
N PRO A 24 -27.75 -6.52 -1.44
CA PRO A 24 -26.85 -7.65 -1.39
C PRO A 24 -25.81 -7.60 -2.52
N PHE A 25 -24.61 -8.10 -2.25
CA PHE A 25 -23.55 -8.26 -3.24
C PHE A 25 -22.78 -9.55 -3.05
N THR A 26 -22.08 -10.02 -4.08
CA THR A 26 -21.21 -11.19 -4.04
C THR A 26 -19.75 -10.81 -4.33
N ILE A 27 -18.84 -11.67 -3.91
CA ILE A 27 -17.40 -11.55 -4.18
C ILE A 27 -17.02 -12.58 -5.25
N THR A 28 -16.70 -12.08 -6.44
CA THR A 28 -16.40 -12.86 -7.63
C THR A 28 -15.00 -13.48 -7.56
N ALA A 29 -14.72 -14.41 -8.48
CA ALA A 29 -13.36 -14.94 -8.65
C ALA A 29 -12.34 -13.86 -9.07
N GLU A 30 -12.77 -12.84 -9.81
CA GLU A 30 -11.93 -11.71 -10.21
C GLU A 30 -11.54 -10.87 -8.99
N ASP A 31 -12.49 -10.55 -8.11
CA ASP A 31 -12.23 -9.81 -6.87
C ASP A 31 -11.18 -10.51 -6.00
N ARG A 32 -11.26 -11.84 -5.93
CA ARG A 32 -10.29 -12.64 -5.15
C ARG A 32 -8.89 -12.54 -5.73
N ARG A 33 -8.76 -12.50 -7.07
CA ARG A 33 -7.46 -12.31 -7.74
C ARG A 33 -6.92 -10.91 -7.51
N GLU A 34 -7.76 -9.88 -7.59
CA GLU A 34 -7.36 -8.50 -7.31
C GLU A 34 -6.92 -8.32 -5.85
N VAL A 35 -7.66 -8.89 -4.91
CA VAL A 35 -7.29 -8.88 -3.48
C VAL A 35 -5.97 -9.61 -3.24
N LEU A 36 -5.77 -10.77 -3.86
CA LEU A 36 -4.49 -11.47 -3.77
C LEU A 36 -3.35 -10.62 -4.33
N GLY A 37 -3.56 -10.00 -5.50
CA GLY A 37 -2.62 -9.07 -6.11
C GLY A 37 -2.26 -7.91 -5.19
N TYR A 38 -3.27 -7.29 -4.56
CA TYR A 38 -3.10 -6.23 -3.56
C TYR A 38 -2.26 -6.70 -2.36
N ARG A 39 -2.58 -7.86 -1.77
CA ARG A 39 -1.86 -8.41 -0.62
C ARG A 39 -0.39 -8.73 -0.93
N LEU A 40 -0.13 -9.34 -2.08
CA LEU A 40 1.23 -9.64 -2.55
C LEU A 40 2.02 -8.35 -2.82
N SER A 41 1.36 -7.34 -3.37
CA SER A 41 1.99 -6.05 -3.65
C SER A 41 2.39 -5.32 -2.37
N LEU A 42 1.54 -5.33 -1.34
CA LEU A 42 1.90 -4.78 -0.04
C LEU A 42 3.00 -5.58 0.66
N LEU A 43 2.96 -6.90 0.57
CA LEU A 43 4.03 -7.74 1.11
C LEU A 43 5.37 -7.42 0.43
N LEU A 44 5.38 -7.19 -0.89
CA LEU A 44 6.58 -6.78 -1.61
C LEU A 44 7.14 -5.45 -1.09
N VAL A 45 6.27 -4.46 -0.84
CA VAL A 45 6.69 -3.18 -0.24
C VAL A 45 7.30 -3.41 1.14
N ALA A 46 6.63 -4.19 2.00
CA ALA A 46 7.10 -4.45 3.36
C ALA A 46 8.48 -5.13 3.38
N LEU A 47 8.65 -6.18 2.58
CA LEU A 47 9.91 -6.92 2.49
C LEU A 47 11.03 -6.06 1.91
N ALA A 48 10.74 -5.30 0.86
CA ALA A 48 11.72 -4.42 0.25
C ALA A 48 12.15 -3.29 1.20
N GLN A 49 11.22 -2.75 1.98
CA GLN A 49 11.53 -1.72 2.98
C GLN A 49 12.37 -2.28 4.14
N ILE A 50 12.04 -3.47 4.65
CA ILE A 50 12.86 -4.15 5.66
C ILE A 50 14.28 -4.40 5.11
N ALA A 51 14.39 -4.88 3.87
CA ALA A 51 15.68 -5.11 3.23
C ALA A 51 16.47 -3.81 3.04
N LEU A 52 15.80 -2.71 2.65
CA LEU A 52 16.41 -1.39 2.55
C LEU A 52 16.96 -0.92 3.91
N LEU A 53 16.19 -1.05 4.99
CA LEU A 53 16.62 -0.65 6.32
C LEU A 53 17.76 -1.54 6.85
N ALA A 54 17.70 -2.85 6.60
CA ALA A 54 18.76 -3.78 6.94
C ALA A 54 20.06 -3.48 6.17
N GLN A 55 19.95 -3.22 4.87
CA GLN A 55 21.05 -2.75 4.02
C GLN A 55 21.69 -1.50 4.63
N TRP A 56 20.89 -0.47 4.92
CA TRP A 56 21.38 0.77 5.52
C TRP A 56 22.10 0.51 6.85
N ARG A 57 21.51 -0.31 7.72
CA ARG A 57 22.00 -0.52 9.09
C ARG A 57 23.27 -1.36 9.18
N TRP A 58 23.48 -2.30 8.24
CA TRP A 58 24.56 -3.30 8.32
C TRP A 58 25.58 -3.21 7.20
N LEU A 59 25.18 -2.71 6.02
CA LEU A 59 26.00 -2.72 4.80
C LEU A 59 26.26 -1.31 4.24
N GLY A 60 25.64 -0.28 4.82
CA GLY A 60 25.81 1.12 4.42
C GLY A 60 24.80 1.59 3.37
N ASP A 61 24.97 2.83 2.92
CA ASP A 61 24.00 3.59 2.13
C ASP A 61 24.15 3.46 0.61
N GLY A 62 25.29 2.96 0.12
CA GLY A 62 25.60 2.90 -1.32
C GLY A 62 24.70 1.97 -2.17
N TRP A 63 24.00 1.01 -1.55
CA TRP A 63 23.15 0.02 -2.24
C TRP A 63 21.69 0.07 -1.79
N LEU A 64 21.18 1.25 -1.44
CA LEU A 64 19.77 1.40 -1.09
C LEU A 64 18.85 1.42 -2.32
N TRP A 65 19.34 1.93 -3.45
CA TRP A 65 18.56 2.10 -4.67
C TRP A 65 17.93 0.81 -5.25
N PRO A 66 18.54 -0.39 -5.18
CA PRO A 66 17.90 -1.59 -5.72
C PRO A 66 16.63 -1.94 -4.98
N TRP A 67 16.54 -1.63 -3.68
CA TRP A 67 15.36 -1.89 -2.85
C TRP A 67 14.23 -0.87 -3.10
N LEU A 68 14.55 0.32 -3.60
CA LEU A 68 13.54 1.30 -4.00
C LEU A 68 12.72 0.81 -5.20
N LEU A 69 13.29 -0.02 -6.08
CA LEU A 69 12.58 -0.56 -7.25
C LEU A 69 11.39 -1.46 -6.88
N PRO A 70 11.56 -2.55 -6.09
CA PRO A 70 10.43 -3.37 -5.65
C PRO A 70 9.48 -2.59 -4.72
N MET A 71 9.96 -1.63 -3.93
CA MET A 71 9.06 -0.74 -3.17
C MET A 71 8.17 0.07 -4.12
N ALA A 72 8.74 0.67 -5.17
CA ALA A 72 7.98 1.48 -6.12
C ALA A 72 7.00 0.65 -6.95
N ALA A 73 7.43 -0.52 -7.42
CA ALA A 73 6.58 -1.45 -8.14
C ALA A 73 5.44 -1.98 -7.25
N GLY A 74 5.76 -2.44 -6.03
CA GLY A 74 4.79 -2.94 -5.07
C GLY A 74 3.77 -1.88 -4.68
N LEU A 75 4.20 -0.64 -4.42
CA LEU A 75 3.28 0.45 -4.08
C LEU A 75 2.36 0.79 -5.26
N GLY A 76 2.90 0.87 -6.48
CA GLY A 76 2.11 1.12 -7.68
C GLY A 76 1.07 0.03 -7.95
N LEU A 77 1.46 -1.24 -7.80
CA LEU A 77 0.55 -2.39 -7.94
C LEU A 77 -0.50 -2.42 -6.84
N ALA A 78 -0.13 -2.09 -5.59
CA ALA A 78 -1.08 -1.97 -4.50
C ALA A 78 -2.11 -0.87 -4.82
N LEU A 79 -1.68 0.30 -5.30
CA LEU A 79 -2.57 1.39 -5.72
C LEU A 79 -3.41 1.06 -6.97
N ARG A 80 -3.04 0.05 -7.76
CA ARG A 80 -3.85 -0.43 -8.87
C ARG A 80 -5.07 -1.19 -8.38
N TRP A 81 -4.89 -2.11 -7.42
CA TRP A 81 -5.94 -3.03 -6.93
C TRP A 81 -6.61 -2.60 -5.62
N ILE A 82 -6.14 -1.54 -4.98
CA ILE A 82 -6.77 -1.01 -3.77
C ILE A 82 -8.17 -0.48 -4.08
N HIS A 83 -9.17 -1.03 -3.39
CA HIS A 83 -10.56 -0.60 -3.52
C HIS A 83 -10.81 0.61 -2.62
N ILE A 84 -10.84 1.83 -3.19
CA ILE A 84 -11.11 3.08 -2.45
C ILE A 84 -12.39 3.71 -3.00
N TYR A 85 -13.39 3.97 -2.14
CA TYR A 85 -14.65 4.62 -2.54
C TYR A 85 -14.46 6.05 -3.07
N LEU A 86 -13.57 6.80 -2.41
CA LEU A 86 -13.29 8.19 -2.73
C LEU A 86 -12.31 8.29 -3.90
N ARG A 87 -12.83 8.45 -5.12
CA ARG A 87 -12.02 8.63 -6.35
C ARG A 87 -10.96 9.75 -6.24
N PRO A 88 -11.25 10.94 -5.70
CA PRO A 88 -10.24 11.99 -5.58
C PRO A 88 -9.05 11.58 -4.69
N LEU A 89 -9.33 10.87 -3.60
CA LEU A 89 -8.29 10.33 -2.73
C LEU A 89 -7.42 9.32 -3.49
N HIS A 90 -8.04 8.38 -4.21
CA HIS A 90 -7.30 7.39 -4.99
C HIS A 90 -6.40 8.03 -6.06
N GLN A 91 -6.90 9.05 -6.76
CA GLN A 91 -6.13 9.82 -7.74
C GLN A 91 -4.97 10.57 -7.08
N ALA A 92 -5.19 11.20 -5.92
CA ALA A 92 -4.13 11.87 -5.18
C ALA A 92 -3.01 10.90 -4.77
N LEU A 93 -3.34 9.70 -4.30
CA LEU A 93 -2.34 8.68 -3.95
C LEU A 93 -1.53 8.22 -5.16
N ARG A 94 -2.16 8.05 -6.32
CA ARG A 94 -1.47 7.73 -7.58
C ARG A 94 -0.55 8.85 -8.04
N ALA A 95 -1.00 10.11 -7.92
CA ALA A 95 -0.18 11.27 -8.24
C ALA A 95 1.03 11.36 -7.31
N PHE A 96 0.83 11.17 -6.00
CA PHE A 96 1.91 11.14 -5.02
C PHE A 96 2.93 10.02 -5.29
N TRP A 97 2.46 8.81 -5.63
CA TRP A 97 3.34 7.72 -6.05
C TRP A 97 4.16 8.09 -7.30
N LEU A 98 3.53 8.63 -8.35
CA LEU A 98 4.21 9.04 -9.57
C LEU A 98 5.24 10.16 -9.32
N LEU A 99 4.86 11.20 -8.58
CA LEU A 99 5.74 12.31 -8.22
C LEU A 99 6.93 11.83 -7.39
N GLY A 100 6.69 10.95 -6.41
CA GLY A 100 7.74 10.36 -5.59
C GLY A 100 8.72 9.51 -6.39
N CYS A 101 8.21 8.68 -7.32
CA CYS A 101 9.06 7.91 -8.24
C CYS A 101 9.88 8.83 -9.15
N GLY A 102 9.26 9.89 -9.68
CA GLY A 102 9.94 10.92 -10.46
C GLY A 102 11.02 11.65 -9.67
N GLY A 103 10.78 11.92 -8.39
CA GLY A 103 11.76 12.51 -7.47
C GLY A 103 12.96 11.59 -7.24
N PHE A 104 12.73 10.30 -7.01
CA PHE A 104 13.84 9.32 -6.91
C PHE A 104 14.62 9.20 -8.21
N LEU A 105 13.95 9.22 -9.36
CA LEU A 105 14.61 9.19 -10.67
C LEU A 105 15.47 10.44 -10.90
N ALA A 106 14.92 11.63 -10.61
CA ALA A 106 15.65 12.89 -10.72
C ALA A 106 16.90 12.90 -9.80
N LEU A 107 16.75 12.41 -8.57
CA LEU A 107 17.86 12.27 -7.63
C LEU A 107 18.92 11.28 -8.14
N ALA A 108 18.50 10.15 -8.70
CA ALA A 108 19.40 9.17 -9.30
C ALA A 108 20.16 9.71 -10.52
N ILE A 109 19.50 10.53 -11.35
CA ILE A 109 20.15 11.20 -12.49
C ILE A 109 21.15 12.26 -12.01
N GLN A 110 20.78 13.05 -10.99
CA GLN A 110 21.60 14.17 -10.53
C GLN A 110 22.83 13.73 -9.72
N ALA A 111 22.67 12.77 -8.82
CA ALA A 111 23.72 12.33 -7.90
C ALA A 111 24.33 10.97 -8.27
N GLY A 112 23.65 10.19 -9.11
CA GLY A 112 23.94 8.77 -9.30
C GLY A 112 23.20 7.90 -8.27
N PRO A 113 22.86 6.64 -8.63
CA PRO A 113 22.05 5.76 -7.76
C PRO A 113 22.74 5.39 -6.45
N VAL A 114 24.08 5.35 -6.41
CA VAL A 114 24.86 5.02 -5.21
C VAL A 114 24.89 6.19 -4.22
N ALA A 115 24.89 7.43 -4.70
CA ALA A 115 25.04 8.62 -3.85
C ALA A 115 23.69 9.27 -3.47
N MET A 116 22.55 8.66 -3.81
CA MET A 116 21.22 9.23 -3.54
C MET A 116 21.02 9.56 -2.06
N ALA A 117 21.42 8.67 -1.16
CA ALA A 117 21.25 8.85 0.28
C ALA A 117 22.15 9.99 0.82
N THR A 118 23.38 10.09 0.33
CA THR A 118 24.30 11.17 0.69
C THR A 118 23.80 12.51 0.15
N ALA A 119 23.29 12.56 -1.08
CA ALA A 119 22.72 13.75 -1.69
C ALA A 119 21.46 14.23 -0.96
N LEU A 120 20.61 13.30 -0.51
CA LEU A 120 19.42 13.62 0.28
C LEU A 120 19.76 14.17 1.68
N GLN A 121 20.86 13.70 2.28
CA GLN A 121 21.37 14.23 3.55
C GLN A 121 22.02 15.61 3.38
N ALA A 122 22.74 15.82 2.28
CA ALA A 122 23.43 17.09 2.00
C ALA A 122 22.44 18.21 1.64
N ASP A 123 21.34 17.89 0.95
CA ASP A 123 20.30 18.86 0.59
C ASP A 123 18.90 18.32 0.91
N GLY A 124 18.37 18.72 2.07
CA GLY A 124 17.05 18.33 2.55
C GLY A 124 15.90 18.74 1.63
N ARG A 125 16.11 19.61 0.63
CA ARG A 125 15.07 19.94 -0.37
C ARG A 125 14.64 18.74 -1.20
N TRP A 126 15.51 17.73 -1.34
CA TRP A 126 15.15 16.47 -1.99
C TRP A 126 13.99 15.73 -1.30
N ILE A 127 13.73 16.01 -0.02
CA ILE A 127 12.57 15.47 0.70
C ILE A 127 11.26 15.91 0.05
N TRP A 128 11.18 17.11 -0.54
CA TRP A 128 9.98 17.53 -1.28
C TRP A 128 9.76 16.73 -2.57
N ALA A 129 10.84 16.23 -3.19
CA ALA A 129 10.76 15.45 -4.40
C ALA A 129 10.42 13.97 -4.12
N VAL A 130 11.04 13.36 -3.11
CA VAL A 130 10.83 11.94 -2.79
C VAL A 130 9.71 11.69 -1.77
N GLY A 131 9.42 12.69 -0.92
CA GLY A 131 8.40 12.64 0.12
C GLY A 131 7.00 12.22 -0.33
N PRO A 132 6.51 12.65 -1.51
CA PRO A 132 5.24 12.17 -2.06
C PRO A 132 5.13 10.65 -2.14
N PHE A 133 6.25 9.93 -2.36
CA PHE A 133 6.25 8.46 -2.34
C PHE A 133 5.73 7.91 -1.00
N PHE A 134 6.27 8.43 0.09
CA PHE A 134 5.92 8.00 1.44
C PHE A 134 4.53 8.52 1.85
N ALA A 135 4.10 9.68 1.33
CA ALA A 135 2.72 10.14 1.49
C ALA A 135 1.71 9.17 0.85
N ALA A 136 2.03 8.60 -0.32
CA ALA A 136 1.19 7.58 -0.95
C ALA A 136 1.12 6.29 -0.11
N LEU A 137 2.24 5.84 0.45
CA LEU A 137 2.30 4.68 1.35
C LEU A 137 1.49 4.94 2.65
N ALA A 138 1.65 6.11 3.25
CA ALA A 138 0.87 6.52 4.43
C ALA A 138 -0.63 6.57 4.13
N GLY A 139 -1.02 6.98 2.93
CA GLY A 139 -2.42 6.97 2.49
C GLY A 139 -3.04 5.57 2.38
N ILE A 140 -2.25 4.54 2.05
CA ILE A 140 -2.70 3.15 2.17
C ILE A 140 -2.92 2.81 3.64
N GLY A 141 -1.97 3.18 4.51
CA GLY A 141 -2.10 3.05 5.96
C GLY A 141 -3.39 3.66 6.49
N PHE A 142 -3.70 4.89 6.08
CA PHE A 142 -4.91 5.59 6.49
C PHE A 142 -6.17 4.79 6.16
N LYS A 143 -6.24 4.20 4.96
CA LYS A 143 -7.35 3.31 4.58
C LYS A 143 -7.41 2.11 5.53
N GLU A 144 -6.29 1.44 5.77
CA GLU A 144 -6.25 0.23 6.61
C GLU A 144 -6.59 0.51 8.08
N PHE A 145 -6.14 1.65 8.62
CA PHE A 145 -6.37 2.05 10.00
C PHE A 145 -7.81 2.53 10.22
N PHE A 146 -8.28 3.50 9.44
CA PHE A 146 -9.59 4.13 9.66
C PHE A 146 -10.74 3.32 9.08
N CYS A 147 -10.55 2.63 7.94
CA CYS A 147 -11.64 1.87 7.32
C CYS A 147 -11.77 0.46 7.89
N PHE A 148 -10.66 -0.19 8.27
CA PHE A 148 -10.65 -1.59 8.73
C PHE A 148 -10.22 -1.78 10.18
N GLN A 149 -9.94 -0.70 10.92
CA GLN A 149 -9.56 -0.74 12.34
C GLN A 149 -8.40 -1.69 12.61
N ARG A 150 -7.42 -1.75 11.68
CA ARG A 150 -6.22 -2.57 11.82
C ARG A 150 -5.19 -1.80 12.65
N PRO A 151 -4.92 -2.17 13.90
CA PRO A 151 -3.98 -1.42 14.74
C PRO A 151 -2.56 -1.40 14.15
N GLU A 152 -2.16 -2.43 13.41
CA GLU A 152 -0.85 -2.47 12.75
C GLU A 152 -0.66 -1.36 11.71
N ALA A 153 -1.76 -0.88 11.11
CA ALA A 153 -1.70 0.22 10.17
C ALA A 153 -1.28 1.55 10.85
N ILE A 154 -1.18 1.61 12.18
CA ILE A 154 -0.59 2.75 12.89
C ILE A 154 0.84 3.04 12.45
N GLY A 155 1.60 2.01 12.03
CA GLY A 155 2.95 2.16 11.50
C GLY A 155 2.95 3.11 10.31
N VAL A 156 2.35 2.68 9.20
CA VAL A 156 2.26 3.46 7.96
C VAL A 156 1.46 4.75 8.13
N THR A 157 0.44 4.79 8.99
CA THR A 157 -0.45 5.95 9.14
C THR A 157 0.15 7.07 9.98
N LEU A 158 0.86 6.73 11.08
CA LEU A 158 1.34 7.72 12.05
C LEU A 158 2.86 7.68 12.20
N LEU A 159 3.47 6.49 12.35
CA LEU A 159 4.91 6.40 12.60
C LEU A 159 5.73 6.86 11.39
N LEU A 160 5.32 6.50 10.17
CA LEU A 160 5.99 6.93 8.94
C LEU A 160 5.96 8.47 8.78
N PRO A 161 4.79 9.15 8.81
CA PRO A 161 4.76 10.62 8.78
C PRO A 161 5.53 11.27 9.94
N LEU A 162 5.42 10.72 11.16
CA LEU A 162 6.13 11.25 12.32
C LEU A 162 7.65 11.17 12.14
N ALA A 163 8.18 10.05 11.64
CA ALA A 163 9.60 9.87 11.39
C ALA A 163 10.14 10.86 10.35
N LEU A 164 9.41 11.03 9.24
CA LEU A 164 9.82 11.90 8.13
C LEU A 164 9.69 13.39 8.47
N LEU A 165 8.54 13.80 9.02
CA LEU A 165 8.31 15.20 9.40
C LEU A 165 9.12 15.59 10.64
N GLY A 166 9.30 14.68 11.59
CA GLY A 166 10.15 14.90 12.74
C GLY A 166 11.61 15.09 12.34
N GLN A 167 12.12 14.32 11.38
CA GLN A 167 13.45 14.54 10.82
C GLN A 167 13.54 15.86 10.05
N LEU A 168 12.55 16.16 9.20
CA LEU A 168 12.52 17.39 8.38
C LEU A 168 12.45 18.66 9.22
N SER A 169 11.71 18.64 10.32
CA SER A 169 11.57 19.76 11.27
C SER A 169 12.73 19.88 12.25
N GLY A 170 13.64 18.89 12.29
CA GLY A 170 14.71 18.81 13.29
C GLY A 170 14.23 18.42 14.71
N LEU A 171 12.96 18.01 14.85
CA LEU A 171 12.39 17.55 16.14
C LEU A 171 12.87 16.14 16.52
N LEU A 172 13.20 15.31 15.54
CA LEU A 172 13.71 13.96 15.75
C LEU A 172 15.14 13.85 15.24
N SER A 173 15.95 13.06 15.97
CA SER A 173 17.29 12.69 15.53
C SER A 173 17.23 11.61 14.44
N PRO A 174 18.28 11.49 13.59
CA PRO A 174 18.34 10.43 12.58
C PRO A 174 18.16 9.02 13.17
N THR A 175 18.69 8.76 14.36
CA THR A 175 18.54 7.49 15.07
C THR A 175 17.10 7.23 15.52
N ALA A 176 16.42 8.27 16.03
CA ALA A 176 15.02 8.16 16.43
C ALA A 176 14.12 7.90 15.21
N SER A 177 14.30 8.66 14.14
CA SER A 177 13.57 8.45 12.88
C SER A 177 13.85 7.07 12.28
N GLY A 178 15.10 6.61 12.28
CA GLY A 178 15.46 5.27 11.84
C GLY A 178 14.76 4.16 12.65
N SER A 179 14.67 4.33 13.98
CA SER A 179 13.96 3.40 14.85
C SER A 179 12.45 3.37 14.57
N LEU A 180 11.84 4.54 14.36
CA LEU A 180 10.42 4.64 13.98
C LEU A 180 10.13 3.95 12.65
N LEU A 181 11.00 4.15 11.65
CA LEU A 181 10.87 3.49 10.33
C LEU A 181 11.05 1.97 10.44
N ALA A 182 11.93 1.48 11.32
CA ALA A 182 12.08 0.04 11.55
C ALA A 182 10.83 -0.57 12.19
N VAL A 183 10.25 0.09 13.19
CA VAL A 183 8.99 -0.34 13.82
C VAL A 183 7.85 -0.28 12.80
N GLU A 184 7.77 0.77 12.01
CA GLU A 184 6.76 0.93 10.97
C GLU A 184 6.83 -0.18 9.92
N ALA A 185 8.02 -0.48 9.38
CA ALA A 185 8.22 -1.55 8.40
C ALA A 185 7.87 -2.93 8.99
N ALA A 186 8.18 -3.18 10.27
CA ALA A 186 7.78 -4.40 10.97
C ALA A 186 6.26 -4.50 11.11
N LEU A 187 5.59 -3.42 11.50
CA LEU A 187 4.13 -3.37 11.59
C LEU A 187 3.46 -3.56 10.22
N LEU A 188 4.02 -2.98 9.16
CA LEU A 188 3.55 -3.19 7.79
C LEU A 188 3.66 -4.67 7.39
N LEU A 189 4.75 -5.35 7.74
CA LEU A 189 4.89 -6.80 7.52
C LEU A 189 3.83 -7.59 8.30
N VAL A 190 3.63 -7.29 9.59
CA VAL A 190 2.61 -7.97 10.41
C VAL A 190 1.21 -7.75 9.81
N LEU A 191 0.89 -6.52 9.39
CA LEU A 191 -0.35 -6.21 8.69
C LEU A 191 -0.54 -7.10 7.46
N CYS A 192 0.50 -7.21 6.61
CA CYS A 192 0.46 -8.04 5.41
C CYS A 192 0.20 -9.51 5.75
N LEU A 193 0.96 -10.08 6.69
CA LEU A 193 0.83 -11.48 7.09
C LEU A 193 -0.54 -11.79 7.69
N ARG A 194 -1.10 -10.87 8.50
CA ARG A 194 -2.44 -11.03 9.06
C ARG A 194 -3.53 -10.97 7.98
N LYS A 195 -3.33 -10.27 6.87
CA LYS A 195 -4.32 -10.17 5.78
C LYS A 195 -4.47 -11.47 5.00
N PHE A 196 -3.42 -12.27 4.81
CA PHE A 196 -3.48 -13.51 4.00
C PHE A 196 -4.60 -14.50 4.39
N PRO A 197 -4.81 -14.86 5.66
CA PRO A 197 -5.88 -15.78 6.05
C PRO A 197 -7.29 -15.15 6.02
N MET A 198 -7.42 -13.83 5.83
CA MET A 198 -8.72 -13.16 5.87
C MET A 198 -9.53 -13.38 4.58
N PRO A 199 -10.88 -13.44 4.66
CA PRO A 199 -11.75 -13.45 3.48
C PRO A 199 -11.48 -12.25 2.57
N ALA A 200 -11.60 -12.44 1.25
CA ALA A 200 -11.35 -11.37 0.28
C ALA A 200 -12.31 -10.16 0.45
N ALA A 201 -13.53 -10.41 0.94
CA ALA A 201 -14.51 -9.37 1.26
C ALA A 201 -13.95 -8.28 2.21
N ALA A 202 -12.99 -8.63 3.07
CA ALA A 202 -12.37 -7.71 4.01
C ALA A 202 -11.50 -6.62 3.34
N ASP A 203 -11.16 -6.76 2.06
CA ASP A 203 -10.30 -5.82 1.33
C ASP A 203 -11.02 -5.07 0.20
N VAL A 204 -12.14 -5.63 -0.29
CA VAL A 204 -12.98 -5.08 -1.36
C VAL A 204 -13.90 -3.97 -0.85
N GLY A 205 -14.41 -4.12 0.37
CA GLY A 205 -15.47 -3.25 0.90
C GLY A 205 -16.86 -3.60 0.35
N ASP A 206 -17.83 -2.73 0.60
CA ASP A 206 -19.22 -2.82 0.19
C ASP A 206 -19.40 -2.40 -1.27
N LYS A 207 -19.61 -3.38 -2.14
CA LYS A 207 -19.85 -3.15 -3.58
C LYS A 207 -21.14 -2.39 -3.87
N SER A 208 -22.16 -2.48 -3.00
CA SER A 208 -23.42 -1.76 -3.20
C SER A 208 -23.20 -0.24 -3.14
N VAL A 209 -22.25 0.23 -2.33
CA VAL A 209 -21.85 1.64 -2.26
C VAL A 209 -21.17 2.09 -3.55
N PHE A 210 -20.32 1.25 -4.15
CA PHE A 210 -19.69 1.56 -5.44
C PHE A 210 -20.73 1.72 -6.56
N ALA A 211 -21.72 0.82 -6.62
CA ALA A 211 -22.82 0.91 -7.58
C ALA A 211 -23.63 2.21 -7.41
N ALA A 212 -24.07 2.50 -6.18
CA ALA A 212 -24.85 3.70 -5.89
C ALA A 212 -24.08 5.02 -6.21
N LEU A 213 -22.78 5.06 -5.94
CA LEU A 213 -21.92 6.21 -6.29
C LEU A 213 -21.68 6.35 -7.80
N GLN A 214 -21.81 5.26 -8.55
CA GLN A 214 -21.70 5.29 -10.01
C GLN A 214 -23.00 5.79 -10.64
N ASP A 215 -24.16 5.31 -10.18
CA ASP A 215 -25.48 5.74 -10.64
C ASP A 215 -25.69 7.24 -10.39
N ARG A 216 -25.34 7.73 -9.20
CA ARG A 216 -25.43 9.17 -8.88
C ARG A 216 -24.57 10.05 -9.81
N ARG A 217 -23.42 9.55 -10.28
CA ARG A 217 -22.58 10.29 -11.22
C ARG A 217 -23.15 10.30 -12.63
N GLN A 218 -23.73 9.18 -13.05
CA GLN A 218 -24.39 9.08 -14.36
C GLN A 218 -25.64 9.96 -14.40
N GLY A 219 -26.43 10.00 -13.32
CA GLY A 219 -27.61 10.85 -13.20
C GLY A 219 -27.31 12.34 -13.00
N ALA A 220 -26.14 12.72 -12.48
CA ALA A 220 -25.73 14.13 -12.36
C ALA A 220 -25.01 14.67 -13.60
N GLY A 221 -24.67 13.80 -14.56
CA GLY A 221 -24.04 14.16 -15.85
C GLY A 221 -25.00 14.14 -17.04
N ALA A 222 -26.30 13.93 -16.80
CA ALA A 222 -27.39 14.02 -17.77
C ALA A 222 -28.24 15.27 -17.47
#